data_AF-A0A916K893-F1
#
_entry.id   AF-A0A916K893-F1
#
_cell.length_a   1.000
_cell.length_b   1.000
_cell.length_c   1.000
_cell.angle_alpha   90.00
_cell.angle_beta   90.00
_cell.angle_gamma   90.00
#
_symmetry.space_group_name_H-M   'P 1'
#
loop_
_entity.id
_entity.type
_entity.pdbx_description
1 polymer ?
#
loop_
_entity_poly.entity_id
_entity_poly.type
_entity_poly.pdbx_seq_one_letter_code
_entity_poly.pdbx_strand_id
1 'polypeptide(L)' 'MKNEEIKRLNAAMKDTTDKRLYERILAVRLRLEGHSFTEIGDLLGRIRQTIMETIDRLLVRL' A
#
# COMPACT_ATOMS: atom_id res chain seq x y z
N MET A 1 11.00 0.54 13.43
CA MET A 1 11.03 0.62 11.95
C MET A 1 9.64 0.71 11.35
N LYS A 2 8.79 -0.32 11.43
CA LYS A 2 7.42 -0.29 10.84
C LYS A 2 6.60 0.96 11.18
N ASN A 3 6.64 1.44 12.43
CA ASN A 3 5.89 2.63 12.83
C ASN A 3 6.35 3.93 12.14
N GLU A 4 7.64 4.10 11.87
CA GLU A 4 8.14 5.28 11.15
C GLU A 4 7.79 5.21 9.66
N GLU A 5 7.80 4.01 9.09
CA GLU A 5 7.39 3.77 7.72
C GLU A 5 5.89 4.03 7.52
N ILE A 6 5.05 3.55 8.44
CA ILE A 6 3.61 3.86 8.45
C ILE A 6 3.36 5.36 8.57
N LYS A 7 4.13 6.10 9.40
CA LYS A 7 4.03 7.56 9.47
C LYS A 7 4.35 8.23 8.13
N ARG A 8 5.42 7.80 7.45
CA ARG A 8 5.79 8.31 6.11
C ARG A 8 4.71 8.04 5.08
N LEU A 9 4.16 6.82 5.07
CA LEU A 9 3.06 6.46 4.18
C LEU A 9 1.81 7.31 4.45
N ASN A 10 1.48 7.56 5.72
CA ASN A 10 0.36 8.42 6.09
C ASN A 10 0.54 9.87 5.63
N ALA A 11 1.76 10.42 5.68
CA ALA A 11 2.04 11.74 5.13
C ALA A 11 1.85 11.75 3.59
N ALA A 12 2.46 10.78 2.90
CA ALA A 12 2.34 10.67 1.44
C ALA A 12 0.89 10.47 0.95
N MET A 13 0.06 9.76 1.72
CA MET A 13 -1.38 9.62 1.45
C MET A 13 -2.14 10.95 1.57
N LYS A 14 -1.78 11.81 2.53
CA LYS A 14 -2.41 13.13 2.71
C LYS A 14 -2.07 14.09 1.58
N ASP A 15 -0.83 14.04 1.09
CA ASP A 15 -0.33 14.96 0.06
C ASP A 15 -0.71 14.52 -1.37
N THR A 16 -1.19 13.28 -1.53
CA THR A 16 -1.55 12.71 -2.83
C THR A 16 -2.98 13.05 -3.21
N THR A 17 -3.14 13.64 -4.40
CA THR A 17 -4.44 13.82 -5.06
C THR A 17 -4.72 12.76 -6.14
N ASP A 18 -3.70 12.02 -6.58
CA ASP A 18 -3.85 10.94 -7.54
C ASP A 18 -4.43 9.68 -6.86
N LYS A 19 -5.65 9.31 -7.23
CA LYS A 19 -6.37 8.16 -6.67
C LYS A 19 -5.57 6.85 -6.79
N ARG A 20 -4.88 6.62 -7.91
CA ARG A 20 -4.14 5.39 -8.14
C ARG A 20 -2.90 5.32 -7.26
N LEU A 21 -2.21 6.44 -7.08
CA LEU A 21 -1.07 6.55 -6.18
C LEU A 21 -1.52 6.36 -4.73
N TYR A 22 -2.65 6.94 -4.33
CA TYR A 22 -3.25 6.74 -3.02
C TYR A 22 -3.53 5.25 -2.75
N GLU A 23 -4.22 4.56 -3.66
CA GLU A 23 -4.52 3.12 -3.55
C GLU A 23 -3.25 2.28 -3.41
N ARG A 24 -2.17 2.63 -4.14
CA ARG A 24 -0.89 1.93 -4.06
C ARG A 24 -0.19 2.14 -2.72
N ILE A 25 -0.17 3.36 -2.20
CA ILE A 25 0.42 3.68 -0.88
C ILE A 25 -0.38 2.97 0.23
N LEU A 26 -1.71 2.98 0.12
CA LEU A 26 -2.60 2.28 1.05
C LEU A 26 -2.34 0.77 1.05
N ALA A 27 -2.17 0.15 -0.12
CA ALA A 27 -1.84 -1.28 -0.23
C ALA A 27 -0.55 -1.65 0.53
N VAL A 28 0.50 -0.82 0.42
CA VAL A 28 1.76 -1.03 1.15
C VAL A 28 1.56 -0.87 2.66
N ARG A 29 0.82 0.16 3.09
CA ARG A 29 0.53 0.38 4.52
C ARG A 29 -0.21 -0.81 5.12
N LEU A 30 -1.29 -1.28 4.48
CA LEU A 30 -2.06 -2.43 4.95
C LEU A 30 -1.20 -3.69 5.05
N ARG A 31 -0.26 -3.88 4.11
CA ARG A 31 0.68 -5.00 4.17
C ARG A 31 1.62 -4.92 5.37
N LEU A 32 2.07 -3.72 5.74
CA LEU A 32 2.90 -3.49 6.93
C LEU A 32 2.12 -3.72 8.24
N GLU A 33 0.83 -3.36 8.24
CA GLU A 33 -0.14 -3.59 9.32
C GLU A 33 -0.52 -5.07 9.48
N GLY A 34 -0.24 -5.91 8.47
CA GLY A 34 -0.35 -7.37 8.55
C GLY A 34 -1.46 -7.98 7.70
N HIS A 35 -2.17 -7.17 6.90
CA HIS A 35 -3.18 -7.68 5.99
C HIS A 35 -2.57 -8.55 4.88
N SER A 36 -3.31 -9.59 4.52
CA SER A 36 -2.98 -10.47 3.39
C SER A 36 -3.23 -9.79 2.05
N PHE A 37 -2.59 -10.27 0.99
CA PHE A 37 -2.81 -9.76 -0.36
C PHE A 37 -4.25 -9.93 -0.85
N THR A 38 -4.97 -10.95 -0.34
CA THR A 38 -6.37 -11.19 -0.67
C THR A 38 -7.26 -10.12 -0.06
N GLU A 39 -7.13 -9.87 1.26
CA GLU A 39 -7.90 -8.83 1.95
C GLU A 39 -7.67 -7.43 1.35
N ILE A 40 -6.42 -7.12 1.00
CA ILE A 40 -6.08 -5.85 0.34
C ILE A 40 -6.71 -5.78 -1.06
N GLY A 41 -6.73 -6.88 -1.80
CA GLY A 41 -7.37 -6.97 -3.11
C GLY A 41 -8.87 -6.71 -3.03
N ASP A 42 -9.54 -7.36 -2.07
CA ASP A 42 -10.97 -7.20 -1.84
C ASP A 42 -11.33 -5.77 -1.44
N LEU A 43 -10.54 -5.15 -0.55
CA LEU A 43 -10.74 -3.76 -0.12
C LEU A 43 -10.60 -2.75 -1.29
N LEU A 44 -9.63 -2.99 -2.18
CA LEU A 44 -9.31 -2.06 -3.27
C LEU A 44 -10.03 -2.39 -4.59
N GLY A 45 -10.83 -3.46 -4.63
CA GLY A 45 -11.45 -3.95 -5.86
C GLY A 45 -10.42 -4.34 -6.93
N ARG A 46 -9.28 -4.89 -6.51
CA ARG A 46 -8.17 -5.29 -7.39
C ARG A 46 -7.88 -6.78 -7.24
N ILE A 47 -7.49 -7.42 -8.33
CA ILE A 47 -7.04 -8.81 -8.26
C ILE A 47 -5.73 -8.92 -7.46
N ARG A 48 -5.59 -10.01 -6.70
CA ARG A 48 -4.44 -10.29 -5.84
C ARG A 48 -3.08 -10.10 -6.53
N GLN A 49 -2.96 -10.53 -7.79
CA GLN A 49 -1.73 -10.40 -8.57
C GLN A 49 -1.30 -8.93 -8.75
N THR A 50 -2.24 -8.04 -9.05
CA THR A 50 -1.96 -6.59 -9.19
C THR A 50 -1.48 -5.98 -7.88
N ILE A 51 -2.04 -6.42 -6.75
CA ILE A 51 -1.61 -5.97 -5.42
C ILE A 51 -0.19 -6.46 -5.11
N MET A 52 0.10 -7.73 -5.37
CA MET A 52 1.43 -8.32 -5.18
C MET A 52 2.50 -7.56 -5.98
N GLU A 53 2.28 -7.36 -7.28
CA GLU A 53 3.20 -6.60 -8.14
C GLU A 53 3.39 -5.14 -7.73
N THR A 54 2.35 -4.54 -7.14
CA THR A 54 2.38 -3.15 -6.66
C THR A 54 3.24 -3.04 -5.40
N ILE A 55 3.00 -3.94 -4.45
CA ILE A 55 3.66 -3.95 -3.15
C ILE A 55 5.13 -4.35 -3.32
N ASP A 56 5.43 -5.37 -4.11
CA ASP A 56 6.80 -5.83 -4.35
C ASP A 56 7.66 -4.71 -4.99
N ARG A 57 7.10 -3.95 -5.93
CA ARG A 57 7.81 -2.81 -6.56
C ARG A 57 8.05 -1.62 -5.61
N LEU A 58 7.20 -1.43 -4.61
CA LEU A 58 7.29 -0.29 -3.70
C LEU A 58 8.11 -0.61 -2.45
N LEU A 59 8.03 -1.85 -1.93
CA LEU A 59 8.85 -2.30 -0.80
C LEU A 59 10.34 -2.44 -1.18
N VAL A 60 10.68 -2.73 -2.44
CA VAL A 60 12.09 -2.78 -2.89
C VAL A 60 12.72 -1.40 -3.03
N ARG A 61 11.93 -0.31 -2.95
CA ARG A 61 12.39 1.08 -3.08
C ARG A 61 12.41 1.87 -1.77
N LEU A 62 12.01 1.24 -0.66
CA LEU A 62 12.01 1.80 0.70
C LEU A 62 13.12 1.13 1.53
#